data_AF-A0A822ASN7-F1
#
_entry.id   AF-A0A822ASN7-F1
#
_cell.length_a   1.000
_cell.length_b   1.000
_cell.length_c   1.000
_cell.angle_alpha   90.00
_cell.angle_beta   90.00
_cell.angle_gamma   90.00
#
_symmetry.space_group_name_H-M   'P 1'
#
loop_
_entity.id
_entity.type
_entity.pdbx_description
1 polymer ?
#
loop_
_entity_poly.entity_id
_entity_poly.type
_entity_poly.pdbx_seq_one_letter_code
_entity_poly.pdbx_strand_id
1 'polypeptide(L)'
;MTSDIEVEILKAQGINNIPSLLRAQDLFSLFKIDCEELQDLRTRACLRLKSGEYMIRPAIKENLDYCINVLKNKLHEQQPHVSQNQNQNSNTHPSSFVNTFINNMSDNMNRSKYRYQYNESTRRFASSVYALGGQNVYQLLRLNLPGAFPSIPTLESYNNEYCTRIEEGEFRFDQLNDSSKNINCSYAYASEDCTGVISKIQYDAESNSFVGFCPELRAGIPMLRQYQTDDFLELEEWFETFKKSTLVNLHTVQPITSIGSPPFLLSSFGTDNHIDSVSIIHRWLFILEECKKRNIRIVGFSSDADSKYLKAMRLATESNVTSGGIKFPKHHKQNQSNAFSSILINLNELTLDNIEKNIYDAYEYAKSFAEKLGMSSLLKTKNVFQLNDLSLNIRNDLEKIIYLNDDSTLDNDDNSDSDDEENYYSLASDVEDDNENEESETENECTQSTKDVFNGMRIYSTVADKDKNKFFKIEINNKIKYIHKQTAVWYLTNNNNRLSSDRL
;
A
#
# COMPACT_ATOMS: atom_id res chain seq x y z
N MET A 1 1.99 12.72 -32.49
CA MET A 1 2.98 12.11 -31.58
C MET A 1 4.23 12.99 -31.61
N THR A 2 4.40 13.87 -30.65
CA THR A 2 5.65 14.64 -30.49
C THR A 2 6.64 13.75 -29.77
N SER A 3 7.62 13.21 -30.48
CA SER A 3 8.81 12.61 -29.86
C SER A 3 9.55 13.66 -29.05
N ASP A 4 10.12 13.25 -27.91
CA ASP A 4 10.99 14.11 -27.11
C ASP A 4 12.17 14.58 -27.97
N ILE A 5 12.32 15.90 -28.10
CA ILE A 5 13.33 16.54 -28.96
C ILE A 5 14.75 16.08 -28.57
N GLU A 6 15.00 15.84 -27.29
CA GLU A 6 16.24 15.30 -26.75
C GLU A 6 16.57 13.92 -27.35
N VAL A 7 15.58 13.04 -27.52
CA VAL A 7 15.77 11.70 -28.10
C VAL A 7 16.10 11.79 -29.58
N GLU A 8 15.48 12.73 -30.30
CA GLU A 8 15.78 12.97 -31.71
C GLU A 8 17.20 13.51 -31.94
N ILE A 9 17.67 14.41 -31.06
CA ILE A 9 19.06 14.90 -31.06
C ILE A 9 20.05 13.74 -30.90
N LEU A 10 19.81 12.84 -29.95
CA LEU A 10 20.68 11.68 -29.72
C LEU A 10 20.69 10.72 -30.91
N LYS A 11 19.51 10.44 -31.50
CA LYS A 11 19.39 9.60 -32.70
C LYS A 11 20.10 10.21 -33.90
N ALA A 12 19.98 11.52 -34.11
CA ALA A 12 20.66 12.22 -35.21
C ALA A 12 22.20 12.14 -35.11
N GLN A 13 22.74 11.97 -33.90
CA GLN A 13 24.18 11.75 -33.68
C GLN A 13 24.59 10.26 -33.68
N GLY A 14 23.66 9.33 -33.91
CA GLY A 14 23.93 7.89 -33.79
C GLY A 14 24.20 7.43 -32.35
N ILE A 15 23.82 8.22 -31.35
CA ILE A 15 23.99 7.87 -29.94
C ILE A 15 22.82 6.96 -29.53
N ASN A 16 23.11 5.67 -29.42
CA ASN A 16 22.13 4.64 -29.06
C ASN A 16 22.45 3.90 -27.74
N ASN A 17 23.52 4.30 -27.05
CA ASN A 17 23.92 3.70 -25.77
C ASN A 17 24.67 4.70 -24.87
N ILE A 18 24.71 4.41 -23.56
CA ILE A 18 25.32 5.25 -22.53
C ILE A 18 26.82 5.50 -22.78
N PRO A 19 27.66 4.49 -23.12
CA PRO A 19 29.06 4.74 -23.44
C PRO A 19 29.28 5.71 -24.60
N SER A 20 28.44 5.68 -25.63
CA SER A 20 28.51 6.63 -26.75
C SER A 20 28.06 8.03 -26.33
N LEU A 21 27.04 8.16 -25.49
CA LEU A 21 26.59 9.43 -24.93
C LEU A 21 27.69 10.11 -24.10
N LEU A 22 28.34 9.37 -23.21
CA LEU A 22 29.38 9.90 -22.32
C LEU A 22 30.70 10.26 -23.05
N ARG A 23 30.94 9.69 -24.23
CA ARG A 23 32.09 10.01 -25.09
C ARG A 23 31.86 11.19 -26.02
N ALA A 24 30.61 11.62 -26.20
CA ALA A 24 30.29 12.77 -27.03
C ALA A 24 30.84 14.05 -26.38
N GLN A 25 31.72 14.76 -27.09
CA GLN A 25 32.32 16.01 -26.60
C GLN A 25 31.35 17.19 -26.66
N ASP A 26 30.48 17.22 -27.69
CA ASP A 26 29.50 18.27 -27.92
C ASP A 26 28.25 17.70 -28.62
N LEU A 27 27.18 17.45 -27.84
CA LEU A 27 25.88 16.96 -28.31
C LEU A 27 25.16 17.92 -29.26
N PHE A 28 25.69 19.11 -29.45
CA PHE A 28 25.03 20.20 -30.15
C PHE A 28 25.79 20.65 -31.39
N SER A 29 27.01 20.13 -31.57
CA SER A 29 27.84 20.34 -32.75
C SER A 29 27.13 19.97 -34.06
N LEU A 30 26.20 19.01 -34.02
CA LEU A 30 25.38 18.60 -35.18
C LEU A 30 24.62 19.77 -35.82
N PHE A 31 24.22 20.77 -35.03
CA PHE A 31 23.47 21.93 -35.54
C PHE A 31 24.34 22.93 -36.31
N LYS A 32 25.67 22.73 -36.36
CA LYS A 32 26.60 23.50 -37.20
C LYS A 32 26.72 22.94 -38.61
N ILE A 33 26.24 21.71 -38.85
CA ILE A 33 26.32 21.04 -40.15
C ILE A 33 25.22 21.58 -41.05
N ASP A 34 25.55 22.12 -42.22
CA ASP A 34 24.52 22.55 -43.17
C ASP A 34 23.93 21.33 -43.90
N CYS A 35 22.74 20.91 -43.46
CA CYS A 35 22.09 19.67 -43.87
C CYS A 35 20.57 19.87 -43.79
N GLU A 36 19.87 19.51 -44.86
CA GLU A 36 18.42 19.74 -45.01
C GLU A 36 17.62 18.86 -44.04
N GLU A 37 18.07 17.62 -43.82
CA GLU A 37 17.45 16.66 -42.90
C GLU A 37 17.48 17.13 -41.43
N LEU A 38 18.40 18.04 -41.08
CA LEU A 38 18.52 18.59 -39.73
C LEU A 38 17.77 19.92 -39.54
N GLN A 39 17.18 20.51 -40.59
CA GLN A 39 16.52 21.81 -40.49
C GLN A 39 15.30 21.79 -39.59
N ASP A 40 14.44 20.77 -39.71
CA ASP A 40 13.26 20.64 -38.85
C ASP A 40 13.67 20.53 -37.37
N LEU A 41 14.61 19.62 -37.07
CA LEU A 41 15.14 19.45 -35.72
C LEU A 41 15.79 20.73 -35.18
N ARG A 42 16.52 21.47 -36.02
CA ARG A 42 17.16 22.75 -35.66
C ARG A 42 16.14 23.82 -35.32
N THR A 43 15.04 23.93 -36.06
CA THR A 43 13.99 24.92 -35.77
C THR A 43 13.24 24.62 -34.48
N ARG A 44 13.12 23.34 -34.11
CA ARG A 44 12.50 22.91 -32.85
C ARG A 44 13.45 23.06 -31.66
N ALA A 45 14.71 22.65 -31.80
CA ALA A 45 15.69 22.63 -30.72
C ALA A 45 16.38 23.99 -30.45
N CYS A 46 16.41 24.89 -31.44
CA CYS A 46 17.15 26.16 -31.37
C CYS A 46 16.24 27.39 -31.49
N LEU A 47 16.73 28.52 -31.00
CA LEU A 47 16.25 29.87 -31.24
C LEU A 47 17.18 30.54 -32.25
N ARG A 48 16.61 31.14 -33.30
CA ARG A 48 17.38 31.92 -34.28
C ARG A 48 17.60 33.33 -33.74
N LEU A 49 18.86 33.72 -33.60
CA LEU A 49 19.27 35.06 -33.17
C LEU A 49 19.17 36.05 -34.33
N LYS A 50 19.11 37.35 -34.01
CA LYS A 50 19.10 38.42 -35.02
C LYS A 50 20.36 38.46 -35.88
N SER A 51 21.48 37.91 -35.39
CA SER A 51 22.73 37.73 -36.13
C SER A 51 22.64 36.67 -37.22
N GLY A 52 21.56 35.87 -37.25
CA GLY A 52 21.41 34.71 -38.13
C GLY A 52 21.94 33.40 -37.52
N GLU A 53 22.62 33.46 -36.38
CA GLU A 53 23.11 32.29 -35.65
C GLU A 53 21.99 31.57 -34.89
N TYR A 54 22.22 30.30 -34.59
CA TYR A 54 21.29 29.48 -33.81
C TYR A 54 21.82 29.28 -32.40
N MET A 55 20.98 29.57 -31.41
CA MET A 55 21.23 29.31 -29.99
C MET A 55 20.32 28.18 -29.54
N ILE A 56 20.85 27.19 -28.82
CA ILE A 56 20.03 26.08 -28.33
C ILE A 56 19.12 26.56 -27.22
N ARG A 57 17.87 26.08 -27.22
CA ARG A 57 16.92 26.40 -26.14
C ARG A 57 17.53 25.96 -24.80
N PRO A 58 17.65 26.85 -23.80
CA PRO A 58 18.30 26.54 -22.53
C PRO A 58 17.78 25.28 -21.85
N ALA A 59 16.46 25.06 -21.85
CA ALA A 59 15.84 23.88 -21.23
C ALA A 59 16.34 22.55 -21.82
N ILE A 60 16.50 22.45 -23.15
CA ILE A 60 16.97 21.23 -23.82
C ILE A 60 18.43 20.96 -23.45
N LYS A 61 19.24 22.03 -23.39
CA LYS A 61 20.63 21.96 -22.97
C LYS A 61 20.76 21.50 -21.53
N GLU A 62 20.01 22.12 -20.62
CA GLU A 62 20.00 21.79 -19.19
C GLU A 62 19.55 20.35 -18.93
N ASN A 63 18.52 19.87 -19.64
CA ASN A 63 18.04 18.48 -19.53
C ASN A 63 19.12 17.45 -19.90
N LEU A 64 19.80 17.66 -21.03
CA LEU A 64 20.85 16.75 -21.50
C LEU A 64 22.11 16.83 -20.62
N ASP A 65 22.51 18.03 -20.19
CA ASP A 65 23.63 18.24 -19.28
C ASP A 65 23.35 17.57 -17.92
N TYR A 66 22.13 17.70 -17.39
CA TYR A 66 21.70 17.03 -16.16
C TYR A 66 21.79 15.51 -16.31
N CYS A 67 21.27 14.95 -17.40
CA CYS A 67 21.33 13.51 -17.67
C CYS A 67 22.78 13.00 -17.75
N ILE A 68 23.66 13.69 -18.48
CA ILE A 68 25.08 13.35 -18.58
C ILE A 68 25.75 13.39 -17.21
N ASN A 69 25.49 14.42 -16.40
CA ASN A 69 26.10 14.57 -15.09
C ASN A 69 25.66 13.47 -14.12
N VAL A 70 24.37 13.10 -14.12
CA VAL A 70 23.86 11.96 -13.33
C VAL A 70 24.55 10.66 -13.73
N LEU A 71 24.73 10.43 -15.04
CA LEU A 71 25.40 9.22 -15.54
C LEU A 71 26.90 9.22 -15.20
N LYS A 72 27.60 10.36 -15.29
CA LYS A 72 29.01 10.49 -14.89
C LYS A 72 29.19 10.25 -13.39
N ASN A 73 28.31 10.79 -12.56
CA ASN A 73 28.36 10.58 -11.11
C ASN A 73 28.19 9.10 -10.75
N LYS A 74 27.21 8.42 -11.37
CA LYS A 74 27.04 6.97 -11.21
C LYS A 74 28.23 6.15 -11.71
N LEU A 75 28.94 6.63 -12.73
CA LEU A 75 30.13 5.95 -13.27
C LEU A 75 31.37 6.17 -12.38
N HIS A 76 31.49 7.34 -11.73
CA HIS A 76 32.51 7.62 -10.73
C HIS A 76 32.27 6.85 -9.42
N GLU A 77 31.02 6.67 -9.00
CA GLU A 77 30.66 5.81 -7.86
C GLU A 77 31.02 4.33 -8.10
N GLN A 78 31.18 3.92 -9.37
CA GLN A 78 31.57 2.56 -9.75
C GLN A 78 33.09 2.38 -9.95
N GLN A 79 33.92 3.43 -9.85
CA GLN A 79 35.38 3.29 -9.88
C GLN A 79 35.95 3.13 -8.46
N PRO A 80 36.59 2.00 -8.12
CA PRO A 80 37.18 1.79 -6.79
C PRO A 80 38.42 2.68 -6.60
N HIS A 81 38.47 3.40 -5.50
CA HIS A 81 39.68 4.08 -5.03
C HIS A 81 40.82 3.06 -4.88
N VAL A 82 41.84 3.19 -5.73
CA VAL A 82 43.07 2.41 -5.66
C VAL A 82 43.86 2.85 -4.43
N SER A 83 43.77 2.05 -3.36
CA SER A 83 44.82 1.98 -2.35
C SER A 83 45.57 0.67 -2.56
N GLN A 84 46.87 0.77 -2.79
CA GLN A 84 47.78 -0.35 -2.97
C GLN A 84 47.75 -1.24 -1.72
N ASN A 85 47.30 -2.49 -1.84
CA ASN A 85 47.99 -3.64 -1.31
C ASN A 85 47.46 -4.94 -1.91
N GLN A 86 48.39 -5.88 -2.07
CA GLN A 86 48.35 -7.01 -2.98
C GLN A 86 47.42 -8.15 -2.54
N ASN A 87 46.96 -8.88 -3.56
CA ASN A 87 46.63 -10.30 -3.60
C ASN A 87 45.20 -10.78 -3.23
N GLN A 88 44.52 -11.15 -4.32
CA GLN A 88 43.66 -12.31 -4.55
C GLN A 88 42.15 -12.08 -4.68
N ASN A 89 41.70 -12.48 -5.89
CA ASN A 89 40.36 -12.87 -6.33
C ASN A 89 39.34 -11.76 -6.57
N SER A 90 39.29 -11.39 -7.85
CA SER A 90 38.13 -10.88 -8.56
C SER A 90 36.87 -11.70 -8.24
N ASN A 91 35.98 -11.16 -7.42
CA ASN A 91 34.56 -11.47 -7.45
C ASN A 91 33.82 -10.13 -7.46
N THR A 92 33.12 -9.87 -8.57
CA THR A 92 32.08 -8.87 -8.71
C THR A 92 31.19 -8.88 -7.47
N HIS A 93 31.25 -7.85 -6.62
CA HIS A 93 30.38 -7.73 -5.46
C HIS A 93 28.93 -7.54 -5.93
N PRO A 94 28.04 -8.53 -5.74
CA PRO A 94 26.61 -8.28 -5.69
C PRO A 94 26.37 -7.28 -4.57
N SER A 95 25.37 -6.40 -4.72
CA SER A 95 25.00 -5.45 -3.67
C SER A 95 24.97 -6.15 -2.32
N SER A 96 25.55 -5.54 -1.28
CA SER A 96 25.70 -6.16 0.06
C SER A 96 24.42 -6.89 0.51
N PHE A 97 23.26 -6.33 0.15
CA PHE A 97 21.96 -6.92 0.40
C PHE A 97 21.73 -8.25 -0.33
N VAL A 98 21.96 -8.36 -1.65
CA VAL A 98 21.66 -9.58 -2.42
C VAL A 98 22.50 -10.76 -1.91
N ASN A 99 23.76 -10.52 -1.54
CA ASN A 99 24.58 -11.51 -0.85
C ASN A 99 23.99 -11.92 0.50
N THR A 100 23.62 -10.94 1.33
CA THR A 100 23.00 -11.18 2.64
C THR A 100 21.69 -11.97 2.52
N PHE A 101 20.88 -11.67 1.51
CA PHE A 101 19.62 -12.35 1.22
C PHE A 101 19.85 -13.80 0.78
N ILE A 102 20.76 -14.03 -0.16
CA ILE A 102 21.08 -15.38 -0.66
C ILE A 102 21.73 -16.23 0.43
N ASN A 103 22.66 -15.67 1.22
CA ASN A 103 23.26 -16.39 2.34
C ASN A 103 22.20 -16.77 3.37
N ASN A 104 21.27 -15.86 3.70
CA ASN A 104 20.17 -16.15 4.62
C ASN A 104 19.23 -17.25 4.08
N MET A 105 18.96 -17.25 2.78
CA MET A 105 18.23 -18.33 2.11
C MET A 105 18.98 -19.66 2.21
N SER A 106 20.27 -19.70 1.84
CA SER A 106 21.10 -20.90 1.91
C SER A 106 21.20 -21.46 3.33
N ASP A 107 21.35 -20.58 4.34
CA ASP A 107 21.35 -20.98 5.74
C ASP A 107 20.01 -21.59 6.16
N ASN A 108 18.90 -21.05 5.68
CA ASN A 108 17.57 -21.59 5.93
C ASN A 108 17.34 -22.93 5.23
N MET A 109 17.88 -23.14 4.03
CA MET A 109 17.79 -24.44 3.34
C MET A 109 18.48 -25.56 4.12
N ASN A 110 19.47 -25.23 4.95
CA ASN A 110 20.13 -26.20 5.85
C ASN A 110 19.37 -26.44 7.17
N ARG A 111 18.23 -25.76 7.38
CA ARG A 111 17.40 -25.86 8.59
C ARG A 111 16.09 -26.58 8.28
N SER A 112 15.43 -27.08 9.33
CA SER A 112 14.05 -27.53 9.17
C SER A 112 13.12 -26.34 8.90
N LYS A 113 12.06 -26.57 8.12
CA LYS A 113 11.06 -25.55 7.70
C LYS A 113 10.50 -24.72 8.86
N TYR A 114 10.38 -25.32 10.05
CA TYR A 114 9.85 -24.68 11.26
C TYR A 114 10.90 -23.85 12.03
N ARG A 115 12.15 -23.78 11.54
CA ARG A 115 13.28 -23.09 12.18
C ARG A 115 13.97 -22.09 11.26
N TYR A 116 13.31 -21.69 10.18
CA TYR A 116 13.81 -20.62 9.33
C TYR A 116 13.94 -19.32 10.13
N GLN A 117 15.05 -18.63 9.95
CA GLN A 117 15.29 -17.31 10.55
C GLN A 117 15.66 -16.32 9.46
N TYR A 118 15.11 -15.12 9.58
CA TYR A 118 15.30 -14.06 8.61
C TYR A 118 16.00 -12.90 9.31
N ASN A 119 17.06 -12.40 8.68
CA ASN A 119 17.73 -11.18 9.13
C ASN A 119 16.87 -9.94 8.83
N GLU A 120 17.17 -8.82 9.48
CA GLU A 120 16.39 -7.58 9.36
C GLU A 120 16.23 -7.10 7.92
N SER A 121 17.30 -7.14 7.11
CA SER A 121 17.26 -6.73 5.71
C SER A 121 16.31 -7.61 4.89
N THR A 122 16.34 -8.93 5.09
CA THR A 122 15.41 -9.87 4.44
C THR A 122 13.98 -9.64 4.89
N ARG A 123 13.75 -9.33 6.18
CA ARG A 123 12.40 -9.02 6.69
C ARG A 123 11.84 -7.75 6.04
N ARG A 124 12.60 -6.66 6.03
CA ARG A 124 12.20 -5.40 5.37
C ARG A 124 11.93 -5.59 3.89
N PHE A 125 12.79 -6.33 3.21
CA PHE A 125 12.59 -6.66 1.80
C PHE A 125 11.31 -7.47 1.59
N ALA A 126 11.05 -8.49 2.41
CA ALA A 126 9.81 -9.26 2.37
C ALA A 126 8.57 -8.38 2.56
N SER A 127 8.59 -7.44 3.52
CA SER A 127 7.53 -6.46 3.73
C SER A 127 7.31 -5.57 2.51
N SER A 128 8.39 -5.07 1.88
CA SER A 128 8.30 -4.27 0.66
C SER A 128 7.75 -5.06 -0.52
N VAL A 129 8.15 -6.32 -0.71
CA VAL A 129 7.63 -7.19 -1.76
C VAL A 129 6.15 -7.45 -1.56
N TYR A 130 5.70 -7.72 -0.33
CA TYR A 130 4.29 -7.91 -0.03
C TYR A 130 3.48 -6.64 -0.26
N ALA A 131 3.99 -5.48 0.18
CA ALA A 131 3.30 -4.20 0.04
C ALA A 131 3.18 -3.72 -1.41
N LEU A 132 4.24 -3.90 -2.22
CA LEU A 132 4.30 -3.41 -3.60
C LEU A 132 3.79 -4.43 -4.62
N GLY A 133 4.09 -5.72 -4.42
CA GLY A 133 3.69 -6.81 -5.32
C GLY A 133 2.36 -7.48 -4.95
N GLY A 134 1.87 -7.25 -3.73
CA GLY A 134 0.67 -7.89 -3.22
C GLY A 134 0.87 -9.35 -2.78
N GLN A 135 -0.18 -9.92 -2.22
CA GLN A 135 -0.15 -11.26 -1.63
C GLN A 135 0.18 -12.36 -2.63
N ASN A 136 -0.37 -12.30 -3.85
CA ASN A 136 -0.16 -13.35 -4.86
C ASN A 136 1.29 -13.43 -5.32
N VAL A 137 1.89 -12.28 -5.67
CA VAL A 137 3.31 -12.21 -6.04
C VAL A 137 4.19 -12.66 -4.88
N TYR A 138 3.89 -12.22 -3.66
CA TYR A 138 4.63 -12.63 -2.48
C TYR A 138 4.58 -14.15 -2.24
N GLN A 139 3.38 -14.74 -2.28
CA GLN A 139 3.21 -16.17 -2.10
C GLN A 139 3.90 -16.97 -3.21
N LEU A 140 3.80 -16.52 -4.45
CA LEU A 140 4.47 -17.15 -5.57
C LEU A 140 6.00 -17.15 -5.37
N LEU A 141 6.58 -16.00 -5.05
CA LEU A 141 8.02 -15.89 -4.75
C LEU A 141 8.42 -16.77 -3.56
N ARG A 142 7.61 -16.81 -2.50
CA ARG A 142 7.86 -17.63 -1.32
C ARG A 142 7.84 -19.13 -1.62
N LEU A 143 6.89 -19.59 -2.42
CA LEU A 143 6.78 -20.99 -2.81
C LEU A 143 7.91 -21.41 -3.74
N ASN A 144 8.32 -20.50 -4.63
CA ASN A 144 9.40 -20.72 -5.58
C ASN A 144 10.79 -20.52 -4.96
N LEU A 145 10.94 -19.79 -3.86
CA LEU A 145 12.22 -19.58 -3.19
C LEU A 145 12.17 -20.11 -1.74
N PRO A 146 12.29 -21.44 -1.54
CA PRO A 146 12.22 -22.05 -0.22
C PRO A 146 13.25 -21.46 0.74
N GLY A 147 12.79 -21.01 1.91
CA GLY A 147 13.67 -20.43 2.94
C GLY A 147 14.08 -18.97 2.69
N ALA A 148 13.67 -18.35 1.57
CA ALA A 148 13.99 -16.95 1.27
C ALA A 148 13.00 -15.95 1.90
N PHE A 149 11.71 -16.29 1.95
CA PHE A 149 10.64 -15.42 2.46
C PHE A 149 9.89 -16.04 3.65
N PRO A 150 9.54 -15.25 4.68
CA PRO A 150 8.73 -15.71 5.81
C PRO A 150 7.29 -16.08 5.39
N SER A 151 6.60 -16.88 6.21
CA SER A 151 5.16 -17.09 6.05
C SER A 151 4.38 -15.79 6.28
N ILE A 152 3.14 -15.72 5.79
CA ILE A 152 2.28 -14.53 5.99
C ILE A 152 2.10 -14.20 7.48
N PRO A 153 1.77 -15.15 8.39
CA PRO A 153 1.64 -14.83 9.81
C PRO A 153 2.94 -14.29 10.42
N THR A 154 4.09 -14.82 9.97
CA THR A 154 5.39 -14.33 10.42
C THR A 154 5.70 -12.94 9.86
N LEU A 155 5.32 -12.68 8.61
CA LEU A 155 5.46 -11.37 7.98
C LEU A 155 4.57 -10.32 8.66
N GLU A 156 3.32 -10.67 9.00
CA GLU A 156 2.40 -9.81 9.74
C GLU A 156 2.97 -9.45 11.11
N SER A 157 3.55 -10.43 11.82
CA SER A 157 4.28 -10.17 13.07
C SER A 157 5.42 -9.17 12.89
N TYR A 158 6.23 -9.32 11.83
CA TYR A 158 7.29 -8.34 11.51
C TYR A 158 6.72 -6.98 11.13
N ASN A 159 5.64 -6.92 10.36
CA ASN A 159 5.01 -5.66 9.99
C ASN A 159 4.46 -4.94 11.22
N ASN A 160 3.91 -5.67 12.19
CA ASN A 160 3.46 -5.09 13.46
C ASN A 160 4.64 -4.59 14.32
N GLU A 161 5.83 -5.18 14.18
CA GLU A 161 7.06 -4.70 14.83
C GLU A 161 7.61 -3.43 14.16
N TYR A 162 7.57 -3.34 12.82
CA TYR A 162 8.17 -2.24 12.05
C TYR A 162 7.25 -1.06 11.80
N CYS A 163 5.96 -1.30 11.61
CA CYS A 163 5.00 -0.25 11.29
C CYS A 163 4.50 0.38 12.58
N THR A 164 4.63 1.70 12.70
CA THR A 164 3.88 2.42 13.72
C THR A 164 2.40 2.21 13.41
N ARG A 165 1.69 1.55 14.32
CA ARG A 165 0.24 1.42 14.24
C ARG A 165 -0.38 2.81 14.10
N ILE A 166 -1.37 2.91 13.23
CA ILE A 166 -2.11 4.14 12.99
C ILE A 166 -3.47 3.97 13.65
N GLU A 167 -3.75 4.80 14.63
CA GLU A 167 -5.02 4.81 15.33
C GLU A 167 -6.00 5.79 14.68
N GLU A 168 -7.30 5.47 14.69
CA GLU A 168 -8.33 6.35 14.16
C GLU A 168 -8.35 7.70 14.91
N GLY A 169 -8.27 8.79 14.15
CA GLY A 169 -8.32 10.16 14.66
C GLY A 169 -7.03 10.65 15.34
N GLU A 170 -6.03 9.81 15.52
CA GLU A 170 -4.76 10.21 16.14
C GLU A 170 -3.99 11.14 15.21
N PHE A 171 -3.50 12.27 15.73
CA PHE A 171 -2.60 13.17 15.03
C PHE A 171 -1.15 12.88 15.38
N ARG A 172 -0.41 12.33 14.42
CA ARG A 172 0.96 11.80 14.58
C ARG A 172 2.06 12.85 14.43
N PHE A 173 1.98 13.92 15.22
CA PHE A 173 2.89 15.06 15.10
C PHE A 173 4.34 14.73 15.45
N ASP A 174 4.57 13.83 16.40
CA ASP A 174 5.94 13.45 16.80
C ASP A 174 6.63 12.63 15.70
N GLN A 175 5.90 11.70 15.08
CA GLN A 175 6.40 10.92 13.95
C GLN A 175 6.60 11.80 12.71
N LEU A 176 5.76 12.81 12.51
CA LEU A 176 5.96 13.82 11.48
C LEU A 176 7.26 14.62 11.72
N ASN A 177 7.57 14.98 12.97
CA ASN A 177 8.82 15.65 13.33
C ASN A 177 10.06 14.78 13.04
N ASP A 178 10.00 13.51 13.37
CA ASP A 178 11.09 12.57 13.07
C ASP A 178 11.27 12.40 11.56
N SER A 179 10.18 12.29 10.80
CA SER A 179 10.21 12.29 9.33
C SER A 179 10.83 13.57 8.76
N SER A 180 10.42 14.74 9.28
CA SER A 180 10.93 16.05 8.87
C SER A 180 12.44 16.20 9.14
N LYS A 181 12.93 15.73 10.29
CA LYS A 181 14.37 15.71 10.62
C LYS A 181 15.16 14.80 9.68
N ASN A 182 14.63 13.62 9.36
CA ASN A 182 15.27 12.68 8.44
C ASN A 182 15.40 13.26 7.02
N ILE A 183 14.41 14.04 6.59
CA ILE A 183 14.41 14.72 5.29
C ILE A 183 15.18 16.06 5.35
N ASN A 184 15.53 16.53 6.56
CA ASN A 184 16.13 17.83 6.82
C ASN A 184 15.33 18.98 6.18
N CYS A 185 14.01 18.97 6.37
CA CYS A 185 13.11 20.00 5.81
C CYS A 185 12.07 20.46 6.82
N SER A 186 12.07 21.76 7.12
CA SER A 186 11.16 22.39 8.09
C SER A 186 9.92 23.05 7.44
N TYR A 187 9.79 23.03 6.12
CA TYR A 187 8.66 23.66 5.41
C TYR A 187 7.79 22.58 4.79
N ALA A 188 6.48 22.69 4.99
CA ALA A 188 5.54 21.71 4.46
C ALA A 188 4.22 22.35 4.02
N TYR A 189 3.48 21.63 3.20
CA TYR A 189 2.11 21.93 2.80
C TYR A 189 1.17 20.89 3.41
N ALA A 190 0.06 21.31 3.97
CA ALA A 190 -0.93 20.39 4.54
C ALA A 190 -2.09 20.19 3.56
N SER A 191 -2.62 18.98 3.48
CA SER A 191 -3.77 18.65 2.65
C SER A 191 -4.82 17.91 3.46
N GLU A 192 -6.09 18.25 3.23
CA GLU A 192 -7.25 17.59 3.81
C GLU A 192 -8.21 17.17 2.71
N ASP A 193 -8.58 15.89 2.67
CA ASP A 193 -9.54 15.37 1.71
C ASP A 193 -10.30 14.15 2.26
N CYS A 194 -11.47 13.86 1.71
CA CYS A 194 -12.27 12.70 2.06
C CYS A 194 -12.28 11.66 0.93
N THR A 195 -12.18 10.38 1.28
CA THR A 195 -12.36 9.28 0.32
C THR A 195 -13.44 8.31 0.77
N GLY A 196 -14.12 7.69 -0.19
CA GLY A 196 -15.19 6.72 0.08
C GLY A 196 -14.65 5.41 0.65
N VAL A 197 -15.35 4.87 1.64
CA VAL A 197 -15.03 3.57 2.25
C VAL A 197 -16.27 2.70 2.37
N ILE A 198 -16.05 1.39 2.45
CA ILE A 198 -17.12 0.44 2.78
C ILE A 198 -17.44 0.61 4.26
N SER A 199 -18.67 1.02 4.57
CA SER A 199 -19.14 1.20 5.95
C SER A 199 -19.15 -0.12 6.69
N LYS A 200 -18.13 -0.32 7.53
CA LYS A 200 -17.95 -1.53 8.32
C LYS A 200 -17.44 -1.17 9.70
N ILE A 201 -18.06 -1.77 10.71
CA ILE A 201 -17.57 -1.70 12.08
C ILE A 201 -16.59 -2.86 12.30
N GLN A 202 -15.46 -2.58 12.95
CA GLN A 202 -14.45 -3.59 13.31
C GLN A 202 -14.04 -3.41 14.75
N TYR A 203 -13.78 -4.52 15.44
CA TYR A 203 -13.23 -4.50 16.78
C TYR A 203 -11.70 -4.51 16.70
N ASP A 204 -11.09 -3.53 17.35
CA ASP A 204 -9.65 -3.43 17.50
C ASP A 204 -9.25 -3.95 18.89
N ALA A 205 -8.62 -5.13 18.90
CA ALA A 205 -8.28 -5.83 20.12
C ALA A 205 -7.17 -5.17 20.93
N GLU A 206 -6.33 -4.35 20.30
CA GLU A 206 -5.18 -3.76 20.97
C GLU A 206 -5.54 -2.45 21.67
N SER A 207 -6.46 -1.64 21.10
CA SER A 207 -7.05 -0.48 21.79
C SER A 207 -8.33 -0.81 22.55
N ASN A 208 -8.84 -2.04 22.48
CA ASN A 208 -10.15 -2.43 23.02
C ASN A 208 -11.29 -1.48 22.56
N SER A 209 -11.29 -1.11 21.27
CA SER A 209 -12.21 -0.12 20.72
C SER A 209 -12.89 -0.60 19.45
N PHE A 210 -14.03 -0.01 19.12
CA PHE A 210 -14.77 -0.26 17.89
C PHE A 210 -14.50 0.87 16.89
N VAL A 211 -14.00 0.52 15.71
CA VAL A 211 -13.62 1.45 14.64
C VAL A 211 -14.65 1.38 13.52
N GLY A 212 -14.97 2.52 12.91
CA GLY A 212 -15.86 2.62 11.75
C GLY A 212 -17.18 3.36 12.00
N PHE A 213 -17.46 3.75 13.24
CA PHE A 213 -18.46 4.77 13.54
C PHE A 213 -17.91 6.16 13.23
N CYS A 214 -18.78 7.17 13.10
CA CYS A 214 -18.35 8.56 12.94
C CYS A 214 -17.98 9.14 14.32
N PRO A 215 -16.70 9.36 14.65
CA PRO A 215 -16.33 9.95 15.93
C PRO A 215 -16.90 11.36 16.09
N GLU A 216 -17.26 11.70 17.32
CA GLU A 216 -17.61 13.05 17.72
C GLU A 216 -16.40 13.98 17.54
N LEU A 217 -16.64 15.17 17.00
CA LEU A 217 -15.61 16.17 16.77
C LEU A 217 -15.72 17.28 17.83
N ARG A 218 -14.68 17.45 18.64
CA ARG A 218 -14.54 18.59 19.54
C ARG A 218 -13.64 19.65 18.91
N ALA A 219 -14.21 20.79 18.55
CA ALA A 219 -13.53 21.84 17.79
C ALA A 219 -12.87 21.29 16.50
N GLY A 220 -13.57 20.40 15.80
CA GLY A 220 -13.09 19.74 14.58
C GLY A 220 -12.06 18.63 14.80
N ILE A 221 -11.65 18.33 16.03
CA ILE A 221 -10.72 17.24 16.33
C ILE A 221 -11.52 16.00 16.78
N PRO A 222 -11.27 14.82 16.19
CA PRO A 222 -11.97 13.59 16.57
C PRO A 222 -11.61 13.18 18.01
N MET A 223 -12.61 12.68 18.73
CA MET A 223 -12.39 12.04 20.02
C MET A 223 -11.77 10.67 19.83
N LEU A 224 -10.55 10.50 20.35
CA LEU A 224 -9.83 9.22 20.31
C LEU A 224 -10.55 8.17 21.16
N ARG A 225 -10.62 6.95 20.64
CA ARG A 225 -11.16 5.77 21.35
C ARG A 225 -12.55 6.02 21.96
N GLN A 226 -13.39 6.80 21.29
CA GLN A 226 -14.74 7.11 21.79
C GLN A 226 -15.57 5.85 22.03
N TYR A 227 -15.44 4.87 21.15
CA TYR A 227 -16.25 3.64 21.18
C TYR A 227 -15.49 2.51 21.88
N GLN A 228 -15.38 2.58 23.21
CA GLN A 228 -14.84 1.52 24.05
C GLN A 228 -15.92 1.04 25.02
N THR A 229 -16.23 -0.25 24.97
CA THR A 229 -17.19 -0.85 25.90
C THR A 229 -16.87 -2.32 26.15
N ASP A 230 -17.17 -2.78 27.37
CA ASP A 230 -17.19 -4.18 27.77
C ASP A 230 -18.63 -4.70 27.97
N ASP A 231 -19.64 -3.88 27.62
CA ASP A 231 -21.06 -4.24 27.63
C ASP A 231 -21.58 -4.45 26.19
N PHE A 232 -22.24 -5.57 25.97
CA PHE A 232 -22.84 -5.89 24.68
C PHE A 232 -24.03 -4.98 24.37
N LEU A 233 -24.83 -4.59 25.37
CA LEU A 233 -26.03 -3.78 25.16
C LEU A 233 -25.67 -2.35 24.75
N GLU A 234 -24.60 -1.80 25.31
CA GLU A 234 -24.06 -0.50 24.89
C GLU A 234 -23.59 -0.53 23.42
N LEU A 235 -22.92 -1.61 22.99
CA LEU A 235 -22.55 -1.78 21.59
C LEU A 235 -23.80 -1.86 20.68
N GLU A 236 -24.84 -2.58 21.10
CA GLU A 236 -26.10 -2.69 20.37
C GLU A 236 -26.78 -1.31 20.21
N GLU A 237 -26.86 -0.53 21.29
CA GLU A 237 -27.36 0.84 21.27
C GLU A 237 -26.56 1.72 20.28
N TRP A 238 -25.24 1.55 20.20
CA TRP A 238 -24.42 2.31 19.27
C TRP A 238 -24.72 2.00 17.81
N PHE A 239 -25.06 0.74 17.48
CA PHE A 239 -25.44 0.35 16.12
C PHE A 239 -26.75 1.00 15.66
N GLU A 240 -27.63 1.33 16.60
CA GLU A 240 -28.90 2.01 16.34
C GLU A 240 -28.75 3.54 16.34
N THR A 241 -27.89 4.06 17.22
CA THR A 241 -27.79 5.50 17.51
C THR A 241 -26.76 6.21 16.65
N PHE A 242 -25.59 5.60 16.43
CA PHE A 242 -24.46 6.26 15.77
C PHE A 242 -24.37 5.90 14.29
N LYS A 243 -24.04 6.91 13.49
CA LYS A 243 -23.81 6.73 12.05
C LYS A 243 -22.52 5.96 11.80
N LYS A 244 -22.60 4.98 10.90
CA LYS A 244 -21.43 4.32 10.31
C LYS A 244 -20.75 5.27 9.33
N SER A 245 -19.43 5.30 9.35
CA SER A 245 -18.63 6.11 8.45
C SER A 245 -18.72 5.59 7.02
N THR A 246 -19.06 6.47 6.08
CA THR A 246 -19.08 6.18 4.63
C THR A 246 -17.89 6.81 3.93
N LEU A 247 -17.22 7.76 4.60
CA LEU A 247 -16.01 8.41 4.15
C LEU A 247 -14.93 8.28 5.23
N VAL A 248 -13.68 8.39 4.83
CA VAL A 248 -12.54 8.66 5.71
C VAL A 248 -11.97 10.01 5.34
N ASN A 249 -11.87 10.91 6.31
CA ASN A 249 -11.16 12.17 6.17
C ASN A 249 -9.67 11.94 6.43
N LEU A 250 -8.83 12.37 5.49
CA LEU A 250 -7.40 12.15 5.48
C LEU A 250 -6.67 13.48 5.61
N HIS A 251 -5.73 13.55 6.53
CA HIS A 251 -4.82 14.68 6.71
C HIS A 251 -3.42 14.26 6.34
N THR A 252 -2.85 14.90 5.33
CA THR A 252 -1.47 14.64 4.89
C THR A 252 -0.62 15.89 4.98
N VAL A 253 0.66 15.71 5.29
CA VAL A 253 1.65 16.79 5.34
C VAL A 253 2.76 16.45 4.36
N GLN A 254 2.92 17.30 3.35
CA GLN A 254 3.88 17.14 2.27
C GLN A 254 5.07 18.06 2.49
N PRO A 255 6.29 17.53 2.74
CA PRO A 255 7.50 18.34 2.79
C PRO A 255 7.74 19.06 1.45
N ILE A 256 8.12 20.33 1.52
CA ILE A 256 8.48 21.14 0.34
C ILE A 256 9.98 20.97 0.11
N THR A 257 10.33 19.95 -0.67
CA THR A 257 11.71 19.58 -0.99
C THR A 257 11.94 19.60 -2.49
N SER A 258 13.18 19.87 -2.91
CA SER A 258 13.57 19.83 -4.33
C SER A 258 13.50 18.44 -4.96
N ILE A 259 13.58 17.37 -4.16
CA ILE A 259 13.75 15.99 -4.64
C ILE A 259 12.43 15.20 -4.67
N GLY A 260 11.30 15.81 -4.26
CA GLY A 260 10.01 15.12 -4.17
C GLY A 260 10.03 14.06 -3.06
N SER A 261 9.65 14.47 -1.85
CA SER A 261 9.49 13.54 -0.72
C SER A 261 8.07 12.97 -0.72
N PRO A 262 7.82 11.76 -0.20
CA PRO A 262 6.45 11.27 -0.05
C PRO A 262 5.67 12.09 1.00
N PRO A 263 4.34 12.22 0.86
CA PRO A 263 3.51 12.84 1.87
C PRO A 263 3.47 11.97 3.13
N PHE A 264 3.42 12.61 4.29
CA PHE A 264 3.24 11.95 5.58
C PHE A 264 1.75 11.94 5.95
N LEU A 265 1.18 10.77 6.24
CA LEU A 265 -0.17 10.65 6.78
C LEU A 265 -0.18 11.10 8.25
N LEU A 266 -0.73 12.29 8.49
CA LEU A 266 -0.78 12.91 9.81
C LEU A 266 -1.90 12.33 10.66
N SER A 267 -3.09 12.19 10.10
CA SER A 267 -4.27 11.63 10.78
C SER A 267 -5.31 11.14 9.77
N SER A 268 -6.15 10.21 10.20
CA SER A 268 -7.30 9.74 9.43
C SER A 268 -8.44 9.32 10.35
N PHE A 269 -9.68 9.68 10.03
CA PHE A 269 -10.85 9.22 10.78
C PHE A 269 -12.10 9.13 9.91
N GLY A 270 -13.04 8.27 10.31
CA GLY A 270 -14.31 8.12 9.65
C GLY A 270 -15.19 9.36 9.74
N THR A 271 -16.00 9.64 8.71
CA THR A 271 -16.94 10.74 8.72
C THR A 271 -18.14 10.45 7.82
N ASP A 272 -19.25 11.15 8.08
CA ASP A 272 -20.44 11.20 7.23
C ASP A 272 -20.49 12.48 6.37
N ASN A 273 -19.40 13.24 6.31
CA ASN A 273 -19.26 14.51 5.60
C ASN A 273 -20.05 15.71 6.16
N HIS A 274 -20.71 15.61 7.31
CA HIS A 274 -21.53 16.70 7.87
C HIS A 274 -20.75 17.69 8.75
N ILE A 275 -19.43 17.79 8.55
CA ILE A 275 -18.54 18.69 9.30
C ILE A 275 -18.76 20.13 8.84
N ASP A 276 -18.92 21.06 9.78
CA ASP A 276 -19.08 22.47 9.49
C ASP A 276 -17.74 23.18 9.23
N SER A 277 -17.81 24.32 8.54
CA SER A 277 -16.63 25.11 8.14
C SER A 277 -15.84 25.69 9.32
N VAL A 278 -16.47 25.95 10.47
CA VAL A 278 -15.79 26.49 11.65
C VAL A 278 -14.96 25.40 12.32
N SER A 279 -15.51 24.19 12.45
CA SER A 279 -14.77 23.01 12.90
C SER A 279 -13.56 22.71 12.02
N ILE A 280 -13.69 22.82 10.69
CA ILE A 280 -12.56 22.68 9.75
C ILE A 280 -11.45 23.70 10.07
N ILE A 281 -11.79 24.98 10.29
CA ILE A 281 -10.80 26.02 10.62
C ILE A 281 -10.11 25.72 11.94
N HIS A 282 -10.85 25.33 12.99
CA HIS A 282 -10.26 24.97 14.27
C HIS A 282 -9.26 23.82 14.13
N ARG A 283 -9.58 22.82 13.31
CA ARG A 283 -8.66 21.73 13.00
C ARG A 283 -7.40 22.20 12.26
N TRP A 284 -7.53 23.08 11.26
CA TRP A 284 -6.36 23.64 10.57
C TRP A 284 -5.47 24.46 11.51
N LEU A 285 -6.06 25.24 12.41
CA LEU A 285 -5.32 25.99 13.43
C LEU A 285 -4.59 25.07 14.40
N PHE A 286 -5.25 24.01 14.86
CA PHE A 286 -4.63 22.99 15.71
C PHE A 286 -3.41 22.35 15.01
N ILE A 287 -3.54 21.95 13.74
CA ILE A 287 -2.43 21.41 12.95
C ILE A 287 -1.28 22.43 12.82
N LEU A 288 -1.61 23.70 12.56
CA LEU A 288 -0.61 24.78 12.46
C LEU A 288 0.17 24.95 13.76
N GLU A 289 -0.52 25.01 14.89
CA GLU A 289 0.08 25.21 16.21
C GLU A 289 0.97 24.04 16.62
N GLU A 290 0.48 22.80 16.46
CA GLU A 290 1.22 21.59 16.81
C GLU A 290 2.46 21.36 15.94
N CYS A 291 2.37 21.66 14.63
CA CYS A 291 3.52 21.67 13.73
C CYS A 291 4.54 22.75 14.12
N LYS A 292 4.06 23.96 14.44
CA LYS A 292 4.94 25.08 14.83
C LYS A 292 5.74 24.76 16.11
N LYS A 293 5.11 24.11 17.10
CA LYS A 293 5.80 23.64 18.33
C LYS A 293 6.97 22.70 18.02
N ARG A 294 6.92 22.00 16.89
CA ARG A 294 7.93 21.04 16.43
C ARG A 294 8.86 21.59 15.35
N ASN A 295 8.90 22.91 15.18
CA ASN A 295 9.69 23.60 14.14
C ASN A 295 9.32 23.22 12.70
N ILE A 296 8.09 22.77 12.47
CA ILE A 296 7.54 22.53 11.13
C ILE A 296 6.63 23.71 10.79
N ARG A 297 6.97 24.41 9.71
CA ARG A 297 6.21 25.54 9.20
C ARG A 297 5.32 25.08 8.04
N ILE A 298 4.03 24.96 8.34
CA ILE A 298 3.01 24.79 7.30
C ILE A 298 2.84 26.12 6.56
N VAL A 299 3.07 26.12 5.24
CA VAL A 299 2.99 27.32 4.41
C VAL A 299 1.60 27.55 3.81
N GLY A 300 0.77 26.52 3.79
CA GLY A 300 -0.60 26.58 3.28
C GLY A 300 -1.33 25.25 3.45
N PHE A 301 -2.64 25.32 3.22
CA PHE A 301 -3.53 24.15 3.18
C PHE A 301 -4.12 23.98 1.78
N SER A 302 -4.32 22.73 1.37
CA SER A 302 -5.14 22.37 0.20
C SER A 302 -6.26 21.46 0.63
N SER A 303 -7.41 21.62 -0.01
CA SER A 303 -8.53 20.73 0.14
C SER A 303 -9.37 20.77 -1.12
N ASP A 304 -10.31 19.85 -1.25
CA ASP A 304 -11.18 19.77 -2.40
C ASP A 304 -12.18 20.95 -2.43
N ALA A 305 -12.82 21.14 -3.58
CA ALA A 305 -13.70 22.29 -3.81
C ALA A 305 -15.12 22.12 -3.20
N ASP A 306 -15.29 21.30 -2.16
CA ASP A 306 -16.56 21.17 -1.45
C ASP A 306 -16.97 22.50 -0.82
N SER A 307 -18.27 22.76 -0.77
CA SER A 307 -18.84 23.98 -0.21
C SER A 307 -18.37 24.28 1.22
N LYS A 308 -18.21 23.25 2.07
CA LYS A 308 -17.72 23.39 3.45
C LYS A 308 -16.26 23.84 3.52
N TYR A 309 -15.40 23.31 2.67
CA TYR A 309 -13.98 23.68 2.60
C TYR A 309 -13.82 25.06 1.96
N LEU A 310 -14.54 25.35 0.88
CA LEU A 310 -14.54 26.69 0.26
C LEU A 310 -15.02 27.77 1.23
N LYS A 311 -16.07 27.50 2.02
CA LYS A 311 -16.52 28.41 3.08
C LYS A 311 -15.48 28.55 4.19
N ALA A 312 -14.82 27.47 4.60
CA ALA A 312 -13.73 27.52 5.58
C ALA A 312 -12.54 28.37 5.08
N MET A 313 -12.10 28.15 3.83
CA MET A 313 -11.06 28.94 3.17
C MET A 313 -11.43 30.42 3.10
N ARG A 314 -12.68 30.73 2.71
CA ARG A 314 -13.18 32.10 2.64
C ARG A 314 -13.09 32.79 4.00
N LEU A 315 -13.65 32.16 5.05
CA LEU A 315 -13.60 32.68 6.42
C LEU A 315 -12.16 32.87 6.92
N ALA A 316 -11.27 31.91 6.63
CA ALA A 316 -9.86 31.99 7.00
C ALA A 316 -9.12 33.12 6.28
N THR A 317 -9.47 33.43 5.02
CA THR A 317 -8.87 34.55 4.27
C THR A 317 -9.41 35.91 4.68
N GLU A 318 -10.73 36.02 4.92
CA GLU A 318 -11.37 37.26 5.35
C GLU A 318 -10.91 37.67 6.75
N SER A 319 -10.60 36.71 7.63
CA SER A 319 -10.07 36.96 8.98
C SER A 319 -8.59 37.39 9.00
N ASN A 320 -7.84 37.18 7.92
CA ASN A 320 -6.38 37.36 7.85
C ASN A 320 -5.93 38.67 7.16
N VAL A 321 -6.86 39.57 6.81
CA VAL A 321 -6.56 40.83 6.12
C VAL A 321 -5.69 41.79 6.98
N THR A 322 -5.53 41.54 8.28
CA THR A 322 -4.73 42.41 9.17
C THR A 322 -3.34 41.89 9.55
N SER A 323 -2.95 40.66 9.22
CA SER A 323 -1.63 40.12 9.64
C SER A 323 -1.17 38.91 8.81
N GLY A 324 -0.32 39.14 7.81
CA GLY A 324 0.54 38.11 7.19
C GLY A 324 -0.16 36.85 6.65
N GLY A 325 -1.35 37.01 6.07
CA GLY A 325 -2.30 35.93 5.78
C GLY A 325 -1.84 34.79 4.87
N ILE A 326 -2.39 33.61 5.16
CA ILE A 326 -2.34 32.37 4.38
C ILE A 326 -2.93 32.62 2.98
N LYS A 327 -2.17 32.33 1.92
CA LYS A 327 -2.63 32.44 0.53
C LYS A 327 -3.09 31.08 0.02
N PHE A 328 -4.31 31.02 -0.50
CA PHE A 328 -4.83 29.83 -1.18
C PHE A 328 -4.75 29.99 -2.71
N PRO A 329 -4.33 28.95 -3.46
CA PRO A 329 -4.38 28.96 -4.92
C PRO A 329 -5.83 28.95 -5.42
N LYS A 330 -6.14 29.81 -6.40
CA LYS A 330 -7.39 29.72 -7.18
C LYS A 330 -7.16 28.80 -8.36
N HIS A 331 -7.70 27.58 -8.33
CA HIS A 331 -7.68 26.71 -9.51
C HIS A 331 -8.95 26.87 -10.34
N HIS A 332 -8.77 27.25 -11.61
CA HIS A 332 -9.77 27.08 -12.66
C HIS A 332 -9.74 25.61 -13.11
N LYS A 333 -10.77 24.83 -12.75
CA LYS A 333 -10.91 23.44 -13.19
C LYS A 333 -11.47 23.45 -14.61
N GLN A 334 -10.66 23.03 -15.60
CA GLN A 334 -11.17 22.60 -16.90
C GLN A 334 -11.61 21.14 -16.76
N ASN A 335 -12.90 20.88 -16.98
CA ASN A 335 -13.46 19.54 -16.98
C ASN A 335 -12.92 18.77 -18.19
N GLN A 336 -11.98 17.86 -17.97
CA GLN A 336 -11.80 16.69 -18.84
C GLN A 336 -12.39 15.48 -18.11
N SER A 337 -13.54 15.04 -18.60
CA SER A 337 -14.18 13.80 -18.18
C SER A 337 -13.39 12.60 -18.73
N ASN A 338 -12.44 12.10 -17.95
CA ASN A 338 -11.93 10.74 -18.13
C ASN A 338 -12.57 9.86 -17.08
N ALA A 339 -13.58 9.11 -17.51
CA ALA A 339 -14.18 8.05 -16.71
C ALA A 339 -13.13 6.95 -16.51
N PHE A 340 -12.57 6.87 -15.30
CA PHE A 340 -11.91 5.65 -14.84
C PHE A 340 -13.01 4.69 -14.40
N SER A 341 -13.32 3.72 -15.24
CA SER A 341 -14.15 2.58 -14.87
C SER A 341 -13.36 1.72 -13.88
N SER A 342 -13.73 1.79 -12.61
CA SER A 342 -13.35 0.78 -11.62
C SER A 342 -13.93 -0.56 -12.06
N ILE A 343 -13.07 -1.51 -12.42
CA ILE A 343 -13.45 -2.89 -12.69
C ILE A 343 -13.83 -3.52 -11.35
N LEU A 344 -15.11 -3.47 -11.01
CA LEU A 344 -15.71 -4.36 -10.04
C LEU A 344 -15.83 -5.73 -10.72
N ILE A 345 -14.89 -6.64 -10.44
CA ILE A 345 -14.98 -8.01 -10.92
C ILE A 345 -16.16 -8.65 -10.18
N ASN A 346 -17.20 -8.96 -10.92
CA ASN A 346 -18.34 -9.73 -10.46
C ASN A 346 -17.85 -11.15 -10.13
N LEU A 347 -18.01 -11.59 -8.88
CA LEU A 347 -17.53 -12.91 -8.42
C LEU A 347 -18.15 -14.09 -9.18
N ASN A 348 -19.24 -13.86 -9.92
CA ASN A 348 -19.89 -14.85 -10.77
C ASN A 348 -19.24 -15.00 -12.17
N GLU A 349 -18.24 -14.18 -12.51
CA GLU A 349 -17.48 -14.24 -13.78
C GLU A 349 -16.05 -14.78 -13.60
N LEU A 350 -15.77 -15.44 -12.46
CA LEU A 350 -14.47 -16.04 -12.20
C LEU A 350 -14.33 -17.35 -12.98
N THR A 351 -14.07 -17.25 -14.30
CA THR A 351 -13.80 -18.40 -15.15
C THR A 351 -12.42 -19.00 -14.85
N LEU A 352 -12.21 -20.26 -15.23
CA LEU A 352 -10.92 -20.93 -15.15
C LEU A 352 -9.83 -20.09 -15.85
N ASP A 353 -10.15 -19.52 -17.01
CA ASP A 353 -9.27 -18.63 -17.79
C ASP A 353 -8.84 -17.39 -16.99
N ASN A 354 -9.73 -16.80 -16.19
CA ASN A 354 -9.40 -15.65 -15.36
C ASN A 354 -8.46 -16.03 -14.20
N ILE A 355 -8.63 -17.24 -13.63
CA ILE A 355 -7.72 -17.76 -12.60
C ILE A 355 -6.35 -18.03 -13.21
N GLU A 356 -6.30 -18.72 -14.35
CA GLU A 356 -5.05 -19.10 -15.02
C GLU A 356 -4.28 -17.89 -15.53
N LYS A 357 -4.97 -16.89 -16.09
CA LYS A 357 -4.36 -15.61 -16.47
C LYS A 357 -3.76 -14.88 -15.27
N ASN A 358 -4.46 -14.82 -14.14
CA ASN A 358 -3.92 -14.21 -12.92
C ASN A 358 -2.68 -14.95 -12.41
N ILE A 359 -2.65 -16.29 -12.52
CA ILE A 359 -1.48 -17.10 -12.15
C ILE A 359 -0.31 -16.79 -13.10
N TYR A 360 -0.57 -16.72 -14.41
CA TYR A 360 0.44 -16.40 -15.42
C TYR A 360 1.01 -14.98 -15.24
N ASP A 361 0.14 -13.98 -15.06
CA ASP A 361 0.54 -12.59 -14.85
C ASP A 361 1.38 -12.44 -13.56
N ALA A 362 0.98 -13.13 -12.48
CA ALA A 362 1.77 -13.17 -11.24
C ALA A 362 3.16 -13.82 -11.46
N TYR A 363 3.24 -14.86 -12.30
CA TYR A 363 4.49 -15.53 -12.65
C TYR A 363 5.44 -14.67 -13.47
N GLU A 364 4.97 -14.07 -14.56
CA GLU A 364 5.78 -13.18 -15.38
C GLU A 364 6.21 -11.92 -14.60
N TYR A 365 5.34 -11.40 -13.73
CA TYR A 365 5.69 -10.29 -12.86
C TYR A 365 6.80 -10.68 -11.86
N ALA A 366 6.68 -11.83 -11.21
CA ALA A 366 7.69 -12.34 -10.27
C ALA A 366 9.05 -12.57 -10.96
N LYS A 367 9.04 -13.12 -12.17
CA LYS A 367 10.23 -13.35 -13.00
C LYS A 367 10.90 -12.03 -13.40
N SER A 368 10.12 -11.08 -13.95
CA SER A 368 10.59 -9.74 -14.30
C SER A 368 11.17 -9.02 -13.08
N PHE A 369 10.52 -9.15 -11.93
CA PHE A 369 10.96 -8.53 -10.68
C PHE A 369 12.29 -9.13 -10.19
N ALA A 370 12.42 -10.46 -10.19
CA ALA A 370 13.67 -11.15 -9.84
C ALA A 370 14.84 -10.77 -10.77
N GLU A 371 14.57 -10.62 -12.08
CA GLU A 371 15.55 -10.16 -13.07
C GLU A 371 15.99 -8.71 -12.82
N LYS A 372 15.03 -7.79 -12.59
CA LYS A 372 15.32 -6.38 -12.27
C LYS A 372 16.15 -6.22 -11.00
N LEU A 373 15.99 -7.13 -10.04
CA LEU A 373 16.78 -7.15 -8.80
C LEU A 373 18.17 -7.80 -8.97
N GLY A 374 18.51 -8.31 -10.15
CA GLY A 374 19.77 -9.01 -10.40
C GLY A 374 19.88 -10.34 -9.65
N MET A 375 18.77 -10.88 -9.14
CA MET A 375 18.75 -12.14 -8.39
C MET A 375 18.93 -13.33 -9.34
N SER A 376 18.40 -13.24 -10.56
CA SER A 376 18.39 -14.34 -11.53
C SER A 376 19.79 -14.83 -11.94
N SER A 377 20.77 -13.93 -12.06
CA SER A 377 22.16 -14.32 -12.39
C SER A 377 22.84 -15.00 -11.20
N LEU A 378 22.65 -14.48 -9.98
CA LEU A 378 23.25 -15.04 -8.77
C LEU A 378 22.67 -16.39 -8.37
N LEU A 379 21.36 -16.55 -8.48
CA LEU A 379 20.68 -17.80 -8.17
C LEU A 379 21.15 -18.94 -9.11
N LYS A 380 21.41 -18.62 -10.39
CA LYS A 380 22.03 -19.53 -11.36
C LYS A 380 23.48 -19.86 -10.99
N THR A 381 24.30 -18.88 -10.63
CA THR A 381 25.71 -19.09 -10.25
C THR A 381 25.87 -19.95 -9.00
N LYS A 382 24.94 -19.84 -8.04
CA LYS A 382 24.97 -20.62 -6.80
C LYS A 382 24.35 -22.01 -6.91
N ASN A 383 23.82 -22.37 -8.07
CA ASN A 383 23.13 -23.65 -8.31
C ASN A 383 21.95 -23.89 -7.35
N VAL A 384 21.35 -22.80 -6.87
CA VAL A 384 20.25 -22.83 -5.89
C VAL A 384 18.90 -22.85 -6.60
N PHE A 385 18.81 -22.46 -7.89
CA PHE A 385 17.50 -22.26 -8.51
C PHE A 385 17.43 -22.31 -10.06
N GLN A 386 16.39 -23.00 -10.54
CA GLN A 386 15.65 -22.71 -11.77
C GLN A 386 14.19 -22.44 -11.34
N LEU A 387 13.57 -21.35 -11.81
CA LEU A 387 12.11 -21.25 -11.76
C LEU A 387 11.56 -22.47 -12.50
N ASN A 388 10.70 -23.26 -11.86
CA ASN A 388 9.99 -24.31 -12.58
C ASN A 388 9.11 -23.62 -13.62
N ASP A 389 9.23 -24.03 -14.88
CA ASP A 389 8.26 -23.64 -15.89
C ASP A 389 6.86 -24.04 -15.40
N LEU A 390 5.84 -23.24 -15.74
CA LEU A 390 4.44 -23.65 -15.62
C LEU A 390 4.31 -25.04 -16.25
N SER A 391 3.48 -25.91 -15.64
CA SER A 391 3.32 -27.29 -16.13
C SER A 391 3.02 -27.26 -17.63
N LEU A 392 3.54 -28.23 -18.38
CA LEU A 392 3.39 -28.28 -19.83
C LEU A 392 1.90 -28.20 -20.24
N ASN A 393 1.01 -28.73 -19.41
CA ASN A 393 -0.44 -28.67 -19.61
C ASN A 393 -0.98 -27.24 -19.52
N ILE A 394 -0.63 -26.49 -18.47
CA ILE A 394 -1.05 -25.08 -18.30
C ILE A 394 -0.48 -24.20 -19.41
N ARG A 395 0.76 -24.45 -19.83
CA ARG A 395 1.40 -23.73 -20.93
C ARG A 395 0.72 -24.01 -22.28
N ASN A 396 0.39 -25.27 -22.55
CA ASN A 396 -0.27 -25.68 -23.79
C ASN A 396 -1.72 -25.20 -23.86
N ASP A 397 -2.43 -25.14 -22.74
CA ASP A 397 -3.81 -24.66 -22.69
C ASP A 397 -3.87 -23.13 -22.86
N LEU A 398 -2.92 -22.38 -22.29
CA LEU A 398 -2.76 -20.94 -22.53
C LEU A 398 -2.39 -20.61 -23.99
N GLU A 399 -1.50 -21.39 -24.61
CA GLU A 399 -1.13 -21.20 -26.02
C GLU A 399 -2.31 -21.52 -26.98
N LYS A 400 -3.15 -22.53 -26.67
CA LYS A 400 -4.35 -22.85 -27.46
C LYS A 400 -5.40 -21.74 -27.41
N ILE A 401 -5.62 -21.11 -26.26
CA ILE A 401 -6.62 -20.03 -26.10
C ILE A 401 -6.22 -18.77 -26.87
N ILE A 402 -4.92 -18.48 -26.99
CA ILE A 402 -4.41 -17.33 -27.76
C ILE A 402 -4.64 -17.53 -29.27
N TYR A 403 -4.58 -18.77 -29.77
CA TYR A 403 -4.80 -19.08 -31.19
C TYR A 403 -6.28 -19.22 -31.57
N LEU A 404 -7.19 -19.45 -30.62
CA LEU A 404 -8.62 -19.62 -30.91
C LEU A 404 -9.41 -18.29 -30.99
N ASN A 405 -8.81 -17.16 -30.62
CA ASN A 405 -9.46 -15.85 -30.68
C ASN A 405 -9.21 -15.06 -31.98
N ASP A 406 -8.45 -15.61 -32.93
CA ASP A 406 -8.10 -14.92 -34.20
C ASP A 406 -8.64 -15.61 -35.47
N ASP A 407 -9.52 -16.62 -35.34
CA ASP A 407 -10.23 -17.15 -36.50
C ASP A 407 -11.66 -17.59 -36.16
N SER A 408 -12.61 -16.71 -36.51
CA SER A 408 -14.02 -17.03 -36.57
C SER A 408 -14.28 -17.99 -37.73
N THR A 409 -14.87 -19.17 -37.49
CA THR A 409 -16.12 -19.64 -38.13
C THR A 409 -16.42 -21.13 -37.90
N LEU A 410 -17.69 -21.38 -37.57
CA LEU A 410 -18.55 -22.52 -37.94
C LEU A 410 -18.29 -23.94 -37.38
N ASP A 411 -19.30 -24.34 -36.62
CA ASP A 411 -20.09 -25.58 -36.74
C ASP A 411 -19.68 -26.90 -36.05
N ASN A 412 -20.67 -27.33 -35.24
CA ASN A 412 -21.18 -28.68 -34.95
C ASN A 412 -20.66 -29.46 -33.74
N ASP A 413 -21.63 -29.70 -32.83
CA ASP A 413 -22.03 -30.98 -32.23
C ASP A 413 -20.96 -32.07 -32.10
N ASP A 414 -20.66 -32.48 -30.86
CA ASP A 414 -21.00 -33.85 -30.46
C ASP A 414 -20.93 -34.08 -28.93
N ASN A 415 -21.78 -34.99 -28.48
CA ASN A 415 -21.89 -35.49 -27.12
C ASN A 415 -20.63 -36.27 -26.69
N SER A 416 -20.27 -36.24 -25.41
CA SER A 416 -20.08 -37.48 -24.64
C SER A 416 -20.02 -37.24 -23.14
N ASP A 417 -20.87 -37.99 -22.45
CA ASP A 417 -20.78 -38.32 -21.03
C ASP A 417 -19.44 -38.99 -20.72
N SER A 418 -18.87 -38.67 -19.55
CA SER A 418 -18.21 -39.69 -18.73
C SER A 418 -18.26 -39.28 -17.27
N ASP A 419 -19.00 -40.09 -16.51
CA ASP A 419 -18.91 -40.23 -15.07
C ASP A 419 -17.47 -40.60 -14.68
N ASP A 420 -16.99 -40.05 -13.56
CA ASP A 420 -16.15 -40.81 -12.63
C ASP A 420 -16.27 -40.20 -11.23
N GLU A 421 -16.95 -40.95 -10.36
CA GLU A 421 -16.89 -40.80 -8.91
C GLU A 421 -15.49 -41.13 -8.41
N GLU A 422 -14.94 -40.34 -7.48
CA GLU A 422 -14.21 -40.91 -6.35
C GLU A 422 -14.42 -40.08 -5.06
N ASN A 423 -14.58 -40.85 -3.99
CA ASN A 423 -15.13 -40.54 -2.68
C ASN A 423 -14.04 -40.84 -1.64
N TYR A 424 -13.73 -39.93 -0.69
CA TYR A 424 -13.03 -40.17 0.61
C TYR A 424 -12.67 -38.76 1.19
N TYR A 425 -12.99 -38.33 2.43
CA TYR A 425 -12.86 -38.97 3.75
C TYR A 425 -13.91 -38.48 4.76
N SER A 426 -14.16 -39.39 5.70
CA SER A 426 -15.12 -39.44 6.81
C SER A 426 -14.98 -38.37 7.91
N LEU A 427 -16.14 -37.98 8.47
CA LEU A 427 -16.30 -37.44 9.83
C LEU A 427 -15.82 -38.46 10.89
N ALA A 428 -15.33 -37.95 12.02
CA ALA A 428 -15.47 -38.59 13.33
C ALA A 428 -15.64 -37.52 14.41
N SER A 429 -16.55 -37.80 15.32
CA SER A 429 -17.17 -36.94 16.32
C SER A 429 -16.59 -37.11 17.73
N ASP A 430 -16.97 -36.16 18.60
CA ASP A 430 -17.16 -36.21 20.05
C ASP A 430 -16.02 -36.59 21.01
N VAL A 431 -15.68 -35.63 21.88
CA VAL A 431 -15.34 -35.89 23.29
C VAL A 431 -16.01 -34.81 24.14
N GLU A 432 -17.03 -35.23 24.89
CA GLU A 432 -17.51 -34.56 26.10
C GLU A 432 -16.49 -34.81 27.22
N ASP A 433 -16.18 -33.81 28.03
CA ASP A 433 -15.63 -34.04 29.36
C ASP A 433 -16.16 -32.99 30.34
N ASP A 434 -16.99 -33.48 31.26
CA ASP A 434 -17.50 -32.79 32.44
C ASP A 434 -16.36 -32.61 33.44
N ASN A 435 -16.16 -31.40 33.96
CA ASN A 435 -15.67 -31.24 35.33
C ASN A 435 -16.10 -29.89 35.90
N GLU A 436 -16.97 -29.98 36.90
CA GLU A 436 -17.33 -28.93 37.83
C GLU A 436 -16.11 -28.54 38.68
N ASN A 437 -15.89 -27.24 38.86
CA ASN A 437 -15.35 -26.72 40.11
C ASN A 437 -15.81 -25.27 40.28
N GLU A 438 -16.57 -25.07 41.35
CA GLU A 438 -16.98 -23.80 41.92
C GLU A 438 -15.76 -23.05 42.44
N GLU A 439 -15.63 -21.77 42.10
CA GLU A 439 -14.95 -20.81 42.98
C GLU A 439 -15.43 -19.37 42.72
N SER A 440 -15.44 -18.62 43.81
CA SER A 440 -16.33 -17.52 44.18
C SER A 440 -16.17 -16.20 43.42
N GLU A 441 -17.31 -15.51 43.35
CA GLU A 441 -17.57 -14.21 42.75
C GLU A 441 -16.81 -13.05 43.41
N THR A 442 -16.34 -12.13 42.57
CA THR A 442 -16.38 -10.70 42.88
C THR A 442 -17.35 -10.07 41.89
N GLU A 443 -18.48 -9.61 42.42
CA GLU A 443 -19.61 -9.04 41.70
C GLU A 443 -19.20 -7.73 41.02
N ASN A 444 -19.18 -7.74 39.69
CA ASN A 444 -19.50 -6.57 38.88
C ASN A 444 -20.74 -6.94 38.06
N GLU A 445 -21.76 -6.09 38.16
CA GLU A 445 -23.11 -6.27 37.64
C GLU A 445 -23.12 -6.87 36.22
N CYS A 446 -23.76 -8.02 36.09
CA CYS A 446 -23.94 -8.74 34.83
C CYS A 446 -25.25 -8.26 34.19
N THR A 447 -25.17 -7.64 33.00
CA THR A 447 -26.34 -7.19 32.26
C THR A 447 -27.01 -8.36 31.53
N GLN A 448 -28.33 -8.47 31.70
CA GLN A 448 -29.15 -9.57 31.21
C GLN A 448 -29.56 -9.35 29.75
N SER A 449 -29.18 -10.28 28.87
CA SER A 449 -29.65 -10.35 27.47
C SER A 449 -30.53 -11.58 27.31
N THR A 450 -31.83 -11.40 27.04
CA THR A 450 -32.80 -12.51 26.99
C THR A 450 -32.82 -13.26 25.64
N LYS A 451 -32.04 -14.35 25.61
CA LYS A 451 -32.34 -15.74 25.16
C LYS A 451 -32.62 -16.23 23.72
N ASP A 452 -33.03 -15.47 22.70
CA ASP A 452 -33.28 -16.09 21.35
C ASP A 452 -32.28 -15.66 20.25
N VAL A 453 -31.27 -14.89 20.64
CA VAL A 453 -30.55 -13.96 19.74
C VAL A 453 -29.26 -14.55 19.15
N PHE A 454 -28.61 -15.53 19.82
CA PHE A 454 -27.23 -15.94 19.47
C PHE A 454 -27.09 -17.34 18.86
N ASN A 455 -28.17 -17.93 18.33
CA ASN A 455 -28.14 -19.30 17.81
C ASN A 455 -27.25 -19.42 16.55
N GLY A 456 -26.18 -20.22 16.60
CA GLY A 456 -25.19 -20.35 15.50
C GLY A 456 -23.91 -19.52 15.68
N MET A 457 -23.76 -18.82 16.80
CA MET A 457 -22.55 -18.08 17.14
C MET A 457 -21.60 -18.89 18.02
N ARG A 458 -20.30 -18.66 17.88
CA ARG A 458 -19.28 -19.23 18.78
C ARG A 458 -19.32 -18.50 20.13
N ILE A 459 -19.75 -19.22 21.15
CA ILE A 459 -19.90 -18.75 22.53
C ILE A 459 -19.10 -19.67 23.44
N TYR A 460 -18.39 -19.10 24.40
CA TYR A 460 -17.48 -19.82 25.28
C TYR A 460 -18.03 -19.85 26.71
N SER A 461 -17.83 -20.94 27.44
CA SER A 461 -18.11 -21.03 28.88
C SER A 461 -17.04 -20.31 29.71
N THR A 462 -15.79 -20.39 29.27
CA THR A 462 -14.63 -19.82 29.95
C THR A 462 -13.69 -19.17 28.94
N VAL A 463 -12.96 -18.15 29.40
CA VAL A 463 -11.95 -17.44 28.62
C VAL A 463 -10.74 -17.20 29.52
N ALA A 464 -9.53 -17.34 28.98
CA ALA A 464 -8.31 -17.06 29.71
C ALA A 464 -8.28 -15.60 30.18
N ASP A 465 -7.79 -15.34 31.40
CA ASP A 465 -7.78 -13.99 31.99
C ASP A 465 -7.14 -12.92 31.10
N LYS A 466 -6.04 -13.29 30.43
CA LYS A 466 -5.30 -12.42 29.51
C LYS A 466 -6.11 -11.98 28.28
N ASP A 467 -7.18 -12.68 27.94
CA ASP A 467 -7.99 -12.44 26.75
C ASP A 467 -9.38 -11.90 27.08
N LYS A 468 -9.74 -11.75 28.37
CA LYS A 468 -11.09 -11.35 28.82
C LYS A 468 -11.57 -10.04 28.17
N ASN A 469 -10.68 -9.08 27.96
CA ASN A 469 -11.00 -7.79 27.31
C ASN A 469 -11.49 -7.94 25.85
N LYS A 470 -11.21 -9.06 25.18
CA LYS A 470 -11.66 -9.34 23.81
C LYS A 470 -13.06 -9.94 23.74
N PHE A 471 -13.69 -10.18 24.88
CA PHE A 471 -14.99 -10.83 24.96
C PHE A 471 -15.97 -9.97 25.75
N PHE A 472 -17.23 -10.02 25.35
CA PHE A 472 -18.33 -9.59 26.20
C PHE A 472 -18.75 -10.74 27.11
N LYS A 473 -19.05 -10.42 28.35
CA LYS A 473 -19.70 -11.33 29.30
C LYS A 473 -21.21 -11.20 29.10
N ILE A 474 -21.88 -12.29 28.79
CA ILE A 474 -23.33 -12.34 28.54
C ILE A 474 -23.98 -13.45 29.37
N GLU A 475 -25.24 -13.28 29.76
CA GLU A 475 -26.00 -14.30 30.48
C GLU A 475 -26.93 -15.05 29.51
N ILE A 476 -26.74 -16.35 29.35
CA ILE A 476 -27.60 -17.22 28.53
C ILE A 476 -28.06 -18.38 29.40
N ASN A 477 -29.37 -18.54 29.56
CA ASN A 477 -29.93 -19.62 30.39
C ASN A 477 -29.45 -19.61 31.84
N ASN A 478 -29.35 -18.41 32.43
CA ASN A 478 -28.83 -18.18 33.78
C ASN A 478 -27.38 -18.68 33.96
N LYS A 479 -26.65 -18.83 32.86
CA LYS A 479 -25.23 -19.19 32.84
C LYS A 479 -24.46 -18.05 32.19
N ILE A 480 -23.37 -17.67 32.84
CA ILE A 480 -22.42 -16.71 32.27
C ILE A 480 -21.71 -17.38 31.10
N LYS A 481 -21.66 -16.65 29.99
CA LYS A 481 -21.02 -17.03 28.74
C LYS A 481 -20.22 -15.86 28.19
N TYR A 482 -19.33 -16.15 27.25
CA TYR A 482 -18.45 -15.16 26.63
C TYR A 482 -18.59 -15.19 25.12
N ILE A 483 -18.74 -14.01 24.52
CA ILE A 483 -18.80 -13.83 23.07
C ILE A 483 -17.68 -12.89 22.64
N HIS A 484 -16.89 -13.29 21.64
CA HIS A 484 -15.80 -12.43 21.17
C HIS A 484 -16.36 -11.15 20.54
N LYS A 485 -15.80 -9.99 20.87
CA LYS A 485 -16.31 -8.67 20.45
C LYS A 485 -16.41 -8.53 18.92
N GLN A 486 -15.43 -9.06 18.18
CA GLN A 486 -15.50 -9.10 16.71
C GLN A 486 -16.66 -9.95 16.17
N THR A 487 -17.07 -11.00 16.90
CA THR A 487 -18.21 -11.86 16.54
C THR A 487 -19.52 -11.13 16.82
N ALA A 488 -19.61 -10.41 17.94
CA ALA A 488 -20.75 -9.53 18.25
C ALA A 488 -20.94 -8.43 17.18
N VAL A 489 -19.86 -7.78 16.75
CA VAL A 489 -19.89 -6.80 15.65
C VAL A 489 -20.43 -7.39 14.35
N TRP A 490 -20.02 -8.61 14.01
CA TRP A 490 -20.49 -9.30 12.81
C TRP A 490 -22.00 -9.60 12.89
N TYR A 491 -22.47 -10.04 14.06
CA TYR A 491 -23.87 -10.30 14.34
C TYR A 491 -24.73 -9.05 14.15
N LEU A 492 -24.37 -7.95 14.80
CA LEU A 492 -25.07 -6.66 14.70
C LEU A 492 -25.01 -6.04 13.30
N THR A 493 -23.98 -6.37 12.50
CA THR A 493 -23.85 -5.85 11.13
C THR A 493 -24.77 -6.55 10.14
N ASN A 494 -24.87 -7.88 10.22
CA ASN A 494 -25.60 -8.66 9.22
C ASN A 494 -27.04 -8.96 9.63
N ASN A 495 -27.41 -8.69 10.89
CA ASN A 495 -28.68 -9.08 11.48
C ASN A 495 -28.96 -10.58 11.24
N ASN A 496 -27.89 -11.38 11.26
CA ASN A 496 -27.89 -12.76 10.81
C ASN A 496 -27.10 -13.59 11.82
N ASN A 497 -27.64 -14.72 12.24
CA ASN A 497 -27.12 -15.46 13.40
C ASN A 497 -26.04 -16.49 13.02
N ARG A 498 -25.75 -16.64 11.72
CA ARG A 498 -24.90 -17.71 11.18
C ARG A 498 -23.58 -17.19 10.62
N LEU A 499 -22.48 -17.41 11.33
CA LEU A 499 -21.13 -17.10 10.85
C LEU A 499 -20.91 -17.68 9.45
N SER A 500 -20.27 -16.92 8.55
CA SER A 500 -19.90 -17.41 7.22
C SER A 500 -19.06 -18.69 7.35
N SER A 501 -19.22 -19.65 6.43
CA SER A 501 -18.46 -20.91 6.39
C SER A 501 -16.95 -20.71 6.53
N ASP A 502 -16.41 -19.61 6.00
CA ASP A 502 -14.98 -19.29 6.05
C ASP A 502 -14.47 -18.84 7.44
N ARG A 503 -15.38 -18.67 8.40
CA ARG A 503 -15.09 -18.26 9.79
C ARG A 503 -15.50 -19.31 10.83
N LEU A 504 -16.15 -20.38 10.39
CA LEU A 504 -16.34 -21.63 11.14
C LEU A 504 -15.09 -22.49 11.06
#